data_AF-A0A502EWL8-F1
#
_entry.id   AF-A0A502EWL8-F1
#
_cell.length_a   1.000
_cell.length_b   1.000
_cell.length_c   1.000
_cell.angle_alpha   90.00
_cell.angle_beta   90.00
_cell.angle_gamma   90.00
#
_symmetry.space_group_name_H-M   'P 1'
#
loop_
_entity.id
_entity.type
_entity.pdbx_description
1 polymer ?
#
loop_
_entity_poly.entity_id
_entity_poly.type
_entity_poly.pdbx_seq_one_letter_code
_entity_poly.pdbx_strand_id
1 'polypeptide(L)'
;MERDFDNDPEKFDLRQIASRKVVKLRSFYIHAFIYSIGLILFTLKHYFGLPLNAFPIRYLNTFVMVIWSTAFLVSAVEIFASFKIFGEEWEERKLKSILEKKDKKQKWE
;
A
#
# COMPACT_ATOMS: atom_id res chain seq x y z
N MET A 1 -4.74 19.80 36.71
CA MET A 1 -4.61 18.33 36.68
C MET A 1 -4.40 17.90 35.24
N GLU A 2 -3.18 18.02 34.73
CA GLU A 2 -2.80 17.44 33.43
C GLU A 2 -2.20 16.08 33.72
N ARG A 3 -3.05 15.06 33.81
CA ARG A 3 -2.59 13.68 33.82
C ARG A 3 -3.19 12.97 32.63
N ASP A 4 -2.28 12.52 31.77
CA ASP A 4 -2.40 11.26 31.04
C ASP A 4 -3.26 11.23 29.77
N PHE A 5 -3.05 12.18 28.86
CA PHE A 5 -3.52 12.06 27.47
C PHE A 5 -2.51 11.38 26.52
N ASP A 6 -1.37 10.93 27.06
CA ASP A 6 -0.26 10.38 26.28
C ASP A 6 -0.16 8.84 26.36
N ASN A 7 -0.69 8.20 27.41
CA ASN A 7 -0.76 6.73 27.54
C ASN A 7 -2.11 6.14 27.12
N ASP A 8 -2.67 6.61 26.00
CA ASP A 8 -3.86 5.97 25.45
C ASP A 8 -3.44 4.73 24.65
N PRO A 9 -3.65 3.48 25.16
CA PRO A 9 -3.26 2.27 24.44
C PRO A 9 -3.88 2.19 23.05
N GLU A 10 -4.99 2.91 22.81
CA GLU A 10 -5.59 3.03 21.49
C GLU A 10 -4.72 3.77 20.48
N LYS A 11 -4.04 4.86 20.87
CA LYS A 11 -3.13 5.57 19.96
C LYS A 11 -1.94 4.69 19.58
N PHE A 12 -1.49 3.84 20.49
CA PHE A 12 -0.40 2.90 20.27
C PHE A 12 -0.79 1.80 19.28
N ASP A 13 -1.97 1.20 19.45
CA ASP A 13 -2.50 0.18 18.52
C ASP A 13 -2.78 0.77 17.14
N LEU A 14 -3.36 1.97 17.08
CA LEU A 14 -3.59 2.70 15.83
C LEU A 14 -2.28 2.97 15.09
N ARG A 15 -1.24 3.43 15.80
CA ARG A 15 0.11 3.62 15.23
C ARG A 15 0.72 2.31 14.74
N GLN A 16 0.55 1.21 15.47
CA GLN A 16 1.07 -0.10 15.06
C GLN A 16 0.36 -0.65 13.81
N ILE A 17 -0.95 -0.50 13.73
CA ILE A 17 -1.72 -0.95 12.57
C ILE A 17 -1.40 -0.08 11.36
N ALA A 18 -1.34 1.25 11.54
CA ALA A 18 -0.94 2.19 10.51
C ALA A 18 0.49 1.90 10.04
N SER A 19 1.45 1.66 10.94
CA SER A 19 2.82 1.35 10.57
C SER A 19 2.94 0.02 9.83
N ARG A 20 2.23 -1.03 10.25
CA ARG A 20 2.18 -2.31 9.51
C ARG A 20 1.59 -2.15 8.11
N LYS A 21 0.53 -1.34 7.97
CA LYS A 21 -0.05 -1.01 6.66
C LYS A 21 0.97 -0.29 5.77
N VAL A 22 1.63 0.75 6.29
CA VAL A 22 2.64 1.52 5.56
C VAL A 22 3.83 0.67 5.17
N VAL A 23 4.30 -0.24 6.04
CA VAL A 23 5.43 -1.13 5.73
C VAL A 23 5.08 -2.11 4.61
N LYS A 24 3.88 -2.72 4.64
CA LYS A 24 3.41 -3.58 3.54
C LYS A 24 3.28 -2.80 2.22
N LEU A 25 2.69 -1.61 2.28
CA LEU A 25 2.51 -0.74 1.11
C LEU A 25 3.86 -0.29 0.55
N ARG A 26 4.83 0.01 1.40
CA ARG A 26 6.17 0.47 1.00
C ARG A 26 6.95 -0.62 0.28
N SER A 27 6.91 -1.85 0.78
CA SER A 27 7.55 -3.00 0.12
C SER A 27 6.96 -3.22 -1.27
N PHE A 28 5.64 -3.16 -1.37
CA PHE A 28 4.93 -3.24 -2.63
C PHE A 28 5.33 -2.12 -3.61
N TYR A 29 5.35 -0.87 -3.14
CA TYR A 29 5.62 0.29 -3.99
C TYR A 29 7.01 0.23 -4.62
N ILE A 30 7.99 -0.32 -3.91
CA ILE A 30 9.33 -0.58 -4.45
C ILE A 30 9.27 -1.56 -5.63
N HIS A 31 8.53 -2.66 -5.50
CA HIS A 31 8.38 -3.64 -6.58
C HIS A 31 7.63 -3.04 -7.78
N ALA A 32 6.56 -2.29 -7.54
CA ALA A 32 5.81 -1.59 -8.57
C ALA A 32 6.65 -0.52 -9.29
N PHE A 33 7.50 0.20 -8.56
CA PHE A 33 8.41 1.21 -9.10
C PHE A 33 9.51 0.59 -9.97
N ILE A 34 10.10 -0.53 -9.55
CA ILE A 34 11.07 -1.26 -10.37
C ILE A 34 10.40 -1.81 -11.65
N TYR A 35 9.17 -2.33 -11.51
CA TYR A 35 8.37 -2.79 -12.65
C TYR A 35 8.07 -1.68 -13.65
N SER A 36 7.67 -0.48 -13.18
CA SER A 36 7.35 0.64 -14.08
C SER A 36 8.58 1.09 -14.87
N ILE A 37 9.77 1.12 -14.26
CA ILE A 37 11.03 1.39 -14.97
C ILE A 37 11.28 0.32 -16.04
N GLY A 38 11.10 -0.97 -15.72
CA GLY A 38 11.24 -2.06 -16.69
C GLY A 38 10.27 -1.94 -17.88
N LEU A 39 9.02 -1.56 -17.62
CA LEU A 39 8.00 -1.35 -18.65
C LEU A 39 8.33 -0.18 -19.58
N ILE A 40 8.84 0.93 -19.02
CA ILE A 40 9.29 2.09 -19.81
C ILE A 40 10.46 1.67 -20.72
N LEU A 41 11.46 0.98 -20.17
CA LEU A 41 12.61 0.49 -20.94
C LEU A 41 12.22 -0.50 -22.05
N PHE A 42 11.27 -1.40 -21.76
CA PHE A 42 10.74 -2.33 -22.77
C PHE A 42 10.01 -1.59 -23.89
N THR A 43 9.15 -0.63 -23.54
CA THR A 43 8.39 0.17 -24.49
C THR A 43 9.34 1.00 -25.37
N LEU A 44 10.38 1.61 -24.77
CA LEU A 44 11.42 2.33 -25.52
C LEU A 44 12.15 1.42 -26.50
N LYS A 45 12.57 0.23 -26.07
CA LYS A 45 13.25 -0.75 -26.94
C LYS A 45 12.33 -1.18 -28.11
N HIS A 46 11.07 -1.49 -27.82
CA HIS A 46 10.15 -2.05 -28.82
C HIS A 46 9.60 -1.00 -29.79
N TYR A 47 9.26 0.20 -29.32
CA TYR A 47 8.69 1.27 -30.14
C TYR A 47 9.75 2.16 -30.82
N PHE A 48 10.85 2.48 -30.14
CA PHE A 48 11.88 3.35 -30.70
C PHE A 48 13.03 2.59 -31.38
N GLY A 49 12.99 1.24 -31.39
CA GLY A 49 13.99 0.41 -32.05
C GLY A 49 15.42 0.61 -31.52
N LEU A 50 15.55 1.20 -30.33
CA LEU A 50 16.86 1.48 -29.74
C LEU A 50 17.59 0.16 -29.49
N PRO A 51 18.85 0.01 -29.94
CA PRO A 51 19.68 -1.13 -29.61
C PRO A 51 20.15 -1.03 -28.16
N LEU A 52 19.20 -1.12 -27.22
CA LEU A 52 19.48 -1.22 -25.79
C LEU A 52 20.01 -2.63 -25.51
N ASN A 53 21.25 -2.84 -25.92
CA ASN A 53 21.99 -4.09 -25.72
C ASN A 53 22.64 -4.16 -24.33
N ALA A 54 22.31 -3.21 -23.45
CA ALA A 54 22.70 -3.22 -22.06
C ALA A 54 22.08 -4.42 -21.33
N PHE A 55 22.90 -5.10 -20.54
CA PHE A 55 22.44 -6.10 -19.57
C PHE A 55 21.76 -5.34 -18.42
N PRO A 56 20.52 -5.67 -17.97
CA PRO A 56 19.66 -6.82 -18.27
C PRO A 56 18.59 -6.59 -19.36
N ILE A 57 18.53 -5.42 -20.00
CA ILE A 57 17.50 -5.01 -20.99
C ILE A 57 17.48 -5.91 -22.24
N ARG A 58 18.63 -6.51 -22.59
CA ARG A 58 18.71 -7.53 -23.64
C ARG A 58 17.83 -8.76 -23.38
N TYR A 59 17.61 -9.13 -22.12
CA TYR A 59 16.78 -10.28 -21.72
C TYR A 59 15.30 -9.93 -21.52
N LEU A 60 14.94 -8.64 -21.57
CA LEU A 60 13.54 -8.24 -21.61
C LEU A 60 12.93 -8.70 -22.94
N ASN A 61 12.24 -9.83 -22.85
CA ASN A 61 11.48 -10.45 -23.92
C ASN A 61 9.98 -10.38 -23.58
N THR A 62 9.11 -10.54 -24.58
CA THR A 62 7.65 -10.43 -24.40
C THR A 62 7.13 -11.39 -23.32
N PHE A 63 7.68 -12.60 -23.23
CA PHE A 63 7.31 -13.58 -22.20
C PHE A 63 7.61 -13.10 -20.77
N VAL A 64 8.79 -12.51 -20.56
CA VAL A 64 9.17 -11.90 -19.28
C VAL A 64 8.19 -10.77 -18.96
N MET A 65 7.93 -9.89 -19.93
CA MET A 65 6.97 -8.80 -19.74
C MET A 65 5.56 -9.27 -19.40
N VAL A 66 5.07 -10.37 -19.98
CA VAL A 66 3.74 -10.94 -19.68
C VAL A 66 3.67 -11.46 -18.24
N ILE A 67 4.70 -12.18 -17.78
CA ILE A 67 4.78 -12.66 -16.39
C ILE A 67 4.82 -11.47 -15.43
N TRP A 68 5.68 -10.49 -15.69
CA TRP A 68 5.81 -9.30 -14.86
C TRP A 68 4.53 -8.44 -14.88
N SER A 69 3.84 -8.34 -16.03
CA SER A 69 2.55 -7.65 -16.14
C SER A 69 1.48 -8.34 -15.30
N THR A 70 1.45 -9.67 -15.30
CA THR A 70 0.51 -10.45 -14.49
C THR A 70 0.77 -10.24 -13.00
N ALA A 71 2.04 -10.28 -12.58
CA ALA A 71 2.43 -10.01 -11.20
C ALA A 71 2.03 -8.59 -10.76
N PHE A 72 2.20 -7.59 -11.63
CA PHE A 72 1.76 -6.22 -11.39
C PHE A 72 0.23 -6.10 -11.30
N LEU A 73 -0.51 -6.85 -12.12
CA LEU A 73 -1.98 -6.86 -12.11
C LEU A 73 -2.54 -7.43 -10.80
N VAL A 74 -2.01 -8.58 -10.36
CA VAL A 74 -2.34 -9.17 -9.05
C VAL A 74 -2.03 -8.18 -7.92
N SER A 75 -0.87 -7.56 -8.02
CA SER A 75 -0.41 -6.54 -7.09
C SER A 75 -1.39 -5.35 -7.02
N ALA A 76 -1.84 -4.83 -8.16
CA ALA A 76 -2.81 -3.74 -8.21
C ALA A 76 -4.16 -4.13 -7.58
N VAL A 77 -4.62 -5.36 -7.83
CA VAL A 77 -5.85 -5.90 -7.22
C VAL A 77 -5.71 -6.01 -5.70
N GLU A 78 -4.56 -6.46 -5.20
CA GLU A 78 -4.31 -6.57 -3.76
C GLU A 78 -4.35 -5.21 -3.06
N ILE A 79 -3.77 -4.16 -3.66
CA ILE A 79 -3.91 -2.78 -3.16
C ILE A 79 -5.36 -2.33 -3.19
N PHE A 80 -6.06 -2.55 -4.30
CA PHE A 80 -7.43 -2.09 -4.46
C PHE A 80 -8.37 -2.76 -3.45
N ALA A 81 -8.18 -4.07 -3.23
CA ALA A 81 -8.86 -4.84 -2.20
C ALA A 81 -8.50 -4.34 -0.80
N SER A 82 -7.22 -4.08 -0.51
CA SER A 82 -6.78 -3.51 0.76
C SER A 82 -7.41 -2.12 1.00
N PHE A 83 -7.45 -1.27 -0.02
CA PHE A 83 -8.04 0.07 0.09
C PHE A 83 -9.55 -0.01 0.33
N LYS A 84 -10.27 -0.86 -0.40
CA LYS A 84 -11.73 -1.02 -0.29
C LYS A 84 -12.16 -1.72 0.98
N ILE A 85 -11.45 -2.77 1.42
CA ILE A 85 -11.84 -3.62 2.57
C ILE A 85 -11.31 -3.03 3.88
N PHE A 86 -10.09 -2.47 3.90
CA PHE A 86 -9.48 -1.94 5.13
C PHE A 86 -9.63 -0.43 5.32
N GLY A 87 -10.15 0.31 4.35
CA GLY A 87 -10.41 1.75 4.44
C GLY A 87 -11.73 2.04 5.17
N GLU A 88 -12.85 1.89 4.46
CA GLU A 88 -14.16 2.33 4.94
C GLU A 88 -14.67 1.57 6.16
N GLU A 89 -14.74 0.23 6.13
CA GLU A 89 -15.28 -0.56 7.25
C GLU A 89 -14.45 -0.43 8.54
N TRP A 90 -13.15 -0.17 8.41
CA TRP A 90 -12.28 0.02 9.57
C TRP A 90 -12.45 1.43 10.13
N GLU A 91 -12.52 2.45 9.27
CA GLU A 91 -12.77 3.83 9.68
C GLU A 91 -14.13 3.98 10.36
N GLU A 92 -15.19 3.39 9.80
CA GLU A 92 -16.53 3.40 10.42
C GLU A 92 -16.54 2.72 11.79
N ARG A 93 -15.93 1.52 11.90
CA ARG A 93 -15.86 0.80 13.19
C ARG A 93 -15.10 1.59 14.24
N LYS A 94 -14.00 2.25 13.85
CA LYS A 94 -13.21 3.04 14.79
C LYS A 94 -13.95 4.31 15.18
N LEU A 95 -14.59 5.00 14.25
CA LEU A 95 -15.44 6.17 14.52
C LEU A 95 -16.56 5.83 15.51
N LYS A 96 -17.25 4.71 15.30
CA LYS A 96 -18.29 4.20 16.21
C LYS A 96 -17.74 3.91 17.61
N SER A 97 -16.57 3.27 17.70
CA SER A 97 -15.93 2.99 19.00
C SER A 97 -15.53 4.24 19.77
N ILE A 98 -15.09 5.31 19.08
CA ILE A 98 -14.71 6.58 19.69
C ILE A 98 -15.96 7.34 20.16
N LEU A 99 -17.02 7.36 19.34
CA LEU A 99 -18.31 7.97 19.70
C LEU A 99 -18.91 7.29 20.93
N GLU A 100 -18.91 5.96 21.00
CA GLU A 100 -19.46 5.20 22.12
C GLU A 100 -18.65 5.38 23.42
N LYS A 101 -17.32 5.49 23.32
CA LYS A 101 -16.46 5.82 24.46
C LYS A 101 -16.69 7.24 25.00
N LYS A 102 -16.90 8.22 24.12
CA LYS A 102 -17.25 9.59 24.51
C LYS A 102 -18.62 9.66 25.17
N ASP A 103 -19.62 9.01 24.60
CA ASP A 103 -20.99 8.98 25.14
C ASP A 103 -21.04 8.34 26.53
N LYS A 104 -20.35 7.21 26.73
CA LYS A 104 -20.23 6.60 28.06
C LYS A 104 -19.54 7.52 29.05
N LYS A 105 -18.42 8.16 28.69
CA LYS A 105 -17.70 9.07 29.60
C LYS A 105 -18.57 10.27 30.03
N GLN A 106 -19.38 10.80 29.11
CA GLN A 106 -20.26 11.94 29.37
C GLN A 106 -21.49 11.59 30.22
N LYS A 107 -21.84 10.30 30.34
CA LYS A 107 -22.96 9.81 31.16
C LYS A 107 -22.60 9.59 32.64
N TRP A 108 -21.31 9.61 32.97
CA TRP A 108 -20.79 9.43 34.33
C TRP A 108 -20.34 10.75 34.99
N GLU A 109 -20.45 11.88 34.28
CA GLU A 109 -20.32 13.25 34.79
C GLU A 109 -21.71 13.91 34.91
#